data_AF-A0A151U522-F1
#
_entry.id   AF-A0A151U522-F1
#
_cell.length_a   1.000
_cell.length_b   1.000
_cell.length_c   1.000
_cell.angle_alpha   90.00
_cell.angle_beta   90.00
_cell.angle_gamma   90.00
#
_symmetry.space_group_name_H-M   'P 1'
#
loop_
_entity.id
_entity.type
_entity.pdbx_description
1 polymer ?
#
loop_
_entity_poly.entity_id
_entity_poly.type
_entity_poly.pdbx_seq_one_letter_code
_entity_poly.pdbx_strand_id
1 'polypeptide(L)' 'MDAALDAMEPFGFSRNLIQSTVHTLLKVYGGSTEGWVFIEDSGYALLIDTLLEKQANSSPRVTYCCCSLSSK' A
#
# COMPACT_ATOMS: atom_id res chain seq x y z
N MET A 1 4.91 -14.95 -2.52
CA MET A 1 5.18 -13.57 -2.97
C MET A 1 4.33 -13.22 -4.17
N ASP A 2 4.42 -13.99 -5.27
CA ASP A 2 3.65 -13.75 -6.50
C ASP A 2 2.13 -13.74 -6.28
N ALA A 3 1.59 -14.59 -5.41
CA ALA A 3 0.17 -14.58 -5.06
C ALA A 3 -0.35 -13.20 -4.60
N ALA A 4 0.44 -12.46 -3.80
CA ALA A 4 0.08 -11.11 -3.39
C ALA A 4 0.22 -10.08 -4.52
N LEU A 5 1.11 -10.31 -5.49
CA LEU A 5 1.25 -9.44 -6.66
C LEU A 5 0.05 -9.60 -7.60
N ASP A 6 -0.38 -10.84 -7.86
CA ASP A 6 -1.55 -11.15 -8.68
C ASP A 6 -2.84 -10.60 -8.04
N ALA A 7 -3.00 -10.78 -6.72
CA ALA A 7 -4.15 -10.25 -5.99
C ALA A 7 -4.22 -8.71 -6.02
N MET A 8 -3.06 -8.04 -6.07
CA MET A 8 -2.95 -6.58 -6.07
C MET A 8 -2.89 -5.97 -7.49
N GLU A 9 -2.72 -6.78 -8.53
CA GLU A 9 -2.74 -6.35 -9.93
C GLU A 9 -3.97 -5.50 -10.30
N PRO A 10 -5.22 -5.90 -9.96
CA PRO A 10 -6.40 -5.10 -10.30
C PRO A 10 -6.47 -3.75 -9.58
N PHE A 11 -5.72 -3.56 -8.50
CA PHE A 11 -5.67 -2.30 -7.77
C PHE A 11 -4.67 -1.29 -8.36
N GLY A 12 -3.79 -1.72 -9.28
CA GLY A 12 -2.85 -0.84 -9.97
C GLY A 12 -1.67 -0.37 -9.12
N PHE A 13 -1.36 -1.04 -8.01
CA PHE A 13 -0.20 -0.69 -7.18
C PHE A 13 1.12 -1.14 -7.81
N SER A 14 2.18 -0.36 -7.59
CA SER A 14 3.54 -0.72 -8.01
C SER A 14 4.02 -1.99 -7.30
N ARG A 15 4.53 -2.96 -8.07
CA ARG A 15 5.05 -4.24 -7.53
C ARG A 15 6.09 -4.06 -6.42
N ASN A 16 6.98 -3.07 -6.55
CA ASN A 16 7.99 -2.76 -5.54
C ASN A 16 7.36 -2.30 -4.20
N LEU A 17 6.26 -1.53 -4.27
CA LEU A 17 5.53 -1.08 -3.10
C LEU A 17 4.86 -2.26 -2.39
N ILE A 18 4.17 -3.12 -3.15
CA ILE A 18 3.56 -4.34 -2.63
C ILE A 18 4.61 -5.20 -1.92
N GLN A 19 5.77 -5.42 -2.57
CA GLN A 19 6.83 -6.25 -2.00
C GLN A 19 7.39 -5.69 -0.69
N SER A 20 7.63 -4.39 -0.63
CA SER A 20 8.14 -3.71 0.57
C SER A 20 7.15 -3.78 1.73
N THR A 21 5.86 -3.63 1.44
CA THR A 21 4.79 -3.70 2.44
C THR A 21 4.64 -5.12 2.96
N VAL A 22 4.58 -6.13 2.09
CA VAL A 22 4.56 -7.55 2.51
C VAL A 22 5.76 -7.87 3.40
N HIS A 23 6.97 -7.45 3.03
CA HIS A 23 8.17 -7.71 3.83
C HIS A 23 8.10 -7.05 5.23
N THR A 24 7.46 -5.87 5.33
CA THR A 24 7.20 -5.20 6.61
C THR A 24 6.21 -5.98 7.45
N LEU A 25 5.11 -6.45 6.85
CA LEU A 25 4.12 -7.26 7.54
C LEU A 25 4.70 -8.58 8.04
N LEU A 26 5.47 -9.29 7.20
CA LEU A 26 6.15 -10.52 7.61
C LEU A 26 7.11 -10.30 8.79
N LYS A 27 7.73 -9.12 8.89
CA LYS A 27 8.59 -8.76 10.03
C LYS A 27 7.80 -8.54 11.32
N VAL A 28 6.59 -7.98 11.24
CA VAL A 28 5.71 -7.73 12.40
C VAL A 28 5.10 -9.03 12.92
N TYR A 29 4.73 -9.95 12.03
CA TYR A 29 4.02 -11.20 12.36
C TYR A 29 4.94 -12.42 12.55
N GLY A 30 6.21 -12.22 12.91
CA GLY A 30 7.09 -13.31 13.35
C GLY A 30 7.80 -14.10 12.24
N GLY A 31 7.71 -13.67 10.98
CA GLY A 31 8.51 -14.21 9.87
C GLY A 31 7.70 -14.71 8.68
N SER A 32 8.40 -15.33 7.73
CA SER A 32 7.85 -15.69 6.42
C SER A 32 6.74 -16.75 6.52
N THR A 33 6.92 -17.84 7.27
CA THR A 33 5.97 -18.97 7.25
C THR A 33 4.61 -18.66 7.85
N GLU A 34 4.56 -18.04 9.03
CA GLU A 34 3.29 -17.76 9.73
C GLU A 34 2.66 -16.43 9.28
N GLY A 35 3.49 -15.43 8.98
CA GLY A 35 3.02 -14.15 8.46
C GLY A 35 2.33 -14.28 7.11
N TRP A 36 2.78 -15.19 6.24
CA TRP A 36 2.09 -15.45 4.96
C TRP A 36 0.69 -16.00 5.16
N VAL A 37 0.51 -16.97 6.07
CA VAL A 37 -0.81 -17.56 6.36
C VAL A 37 -1.75 -16.50 6.91
N PHE A 38 -1.28 -15.63 7.80
CA PHE A 38 -2.10 -14.55 8.37
C PHE A 38 -2.54 -13.50 7.33
N ILE A 39 -1.65 -13.15 6.40
CA ILE A 39 -1.96 -12.21 5.32
C ILE A 39 -2.97 -12.81 4.33
N GLU A 40 -2.87 -14.11 4.07
CA GLU A 40 -3.80 -14.82 3.19
C GLU A 40 -5.17 -15.04 3.87
N ASP A 41 -5.18 -15.39 5.16
CA ASP A 41 -6.38 -15.59 5.97
C ASP A 41 -7.21 -14.29 6.10
N SER A 42 -6.53 -13.15 6.23
CA SER A 42 -7.15 -11.82 6.20
C SER A 42 -7.52 -11.33 4.78
N GLY A 43 -7.35 -12.16 3.74
CA GLY A 43 -7.70 -11.84 2.36
C GLY A 43 -6.92 -10.66 1.79
N TYR A 44 -5.67 -10.48 2.22
CA TYR A 44 -4.83 -9.32 1.89
C TYR A 44 -5.41 -7.96 2.31
N ALA A 45 -6.47 -7.90 3.13
CA ALA A 45 -7.06 -6.63 3.56
C ALA A 45 -6.05 -5.74 4.30
N LEU A 46 -5.23 -6.35 5.16
CA LEU A 46 -4.20 -5.67 5.92
C LEU A 46 -3.07 -5.14 5.02
N LEU A 47 -2.74 -5.87 3.94
CA LEU A 47 -1.80 -5.42 2.92
C LEU A 47 -2.35 -4.19 2.17
N ILE A 48 -3.64 -4.18 1.81
CA ILE A 48 -4.29 -3.03 1.16
C ILE A 48 -4.30 -1.81 2.08
N ASP A 49 -4.69 -1.99 3.34
CA ASP A 49 -4.76 -0.90 4.32
C ASP A 49 -3.39 -0.20 4.48
N THR A 50 -2.35 -1.00 4.67
CA THR A 50 -0.97 -0.49 4.79
C THR A 50 -0.47 0.19 3.50
N LEU A 51 -0.90 -0.31 2.33
CA LEU A 51 -0.59 0.30 1.02
C LEU A 51 -1.27 1.67 0.88
N LEU A 52 -2.54 1.78 1.26
CA LEU A 52 -3.30 3.02 1.24
C LEU A 52 -2.70 4.05 2.20
N GLU A 53 -2.32 3.64 3.41
CA GLU A 53 -1.65 4.52 4.38
C GLU A 53 -0.31 5.07 3.83
N LYS A 54 0.52 4.19 3.24
CA LYS A 54 1.78 4.62 2.60
C LYS A 54 1.54 5.60 1.46
N GLN A 55 0.51 5.37 0.66
CA GLN A 55 0.16 6.24 -0.47
C GLN A 55 -0.39 7.59 0.03
N ALA A 56 -1.23 7.58 1.05
CA ALA A 56 -1.76 8.79 1.69
C ALA A 56 -0.64 9.63 2.33
N ASN A 57 0.32 8.98 3.00
CA ASN A 57 1.47 9.65 3.59
C ASN A 57 2.48 10.15 2.54
N SER A 58 2.49 9.54 1.34
CA SER A 58 3.33 9.96 0.22
C SER A 58 2.64 11.01 -0.68
N SER A 59 1.39 11.39 -0.41
CA SER A 59 0.76 12.51 -1.10
C SER A 59 1.37 13.81 -0.55
N PRO A 60 2.22 14.54 -1.30
CA PRO A 60 2.46 15.93 -0.95
C PRO A 60 1.09 16.58 -0.92
N ARG A 61 0.82 17.35 0.14
CA ARG A 61 -0.42 18.13 0.29
C ARG A 61 -0.86 18.57 -1.10
N VAL A 62 -2.03 18.11 -1.55
CA VAL A 62 -2.67 18.71 -2.71
C VAL A 62 -3.00 20.13 -2.26
N THR A 63 -2.02 21.02 -2.39
CA THR A 63 -2.26 22.45 -2.40
C THR A 63 -3.05 22.63 -3.68
N TYR A 64 -4.37 22.66 -3.54
CA TYR A 64 -5.20 23.35 -4.50
C TYR A 64 -4.64 24.78 -4.54
N CYS A 65 -3.71 25.05 -5.45
CA CYS A 65 -3.35 26.39 -5.81
C CYS A 65 -4.56 26.90 -6.59
N CYS A 66 -5.59 27.34 -5.84
CA CYS A 66 -6.68 28.10 -6.40
C CYS A 66 -6.03 29.35 -6.97
N CYS A 67 -5.95 29.39 -8.31
CA CYS A 67 -5.27 30.42 -9.07
C CYS A 67 -5.68 31.80 -8.56
N SER A 68 -4.66 32.64 -8.37
CA SER A 68 -4.72 34.08 -8.17
C SER A 68 -5.85 34.73 -8.99
N LEU A 69 -6.98 35.03 -8.37
CA LEU A 69 -7.92 36.01 -8.91
C LEU A 69 -7.46 37.41 -8.48
N SER A 70 -6.33 37.83 -9.04
CA SER A 70 -5.98 39.24 -9.16
C SER A 70 -6.10 39.60 -10.62
N SER A 71 -7.25 40.15 -11.01
CA SER A 71 -7.38 40.90 -12.25
C SER A 71 -8.49 41.93 -12.11
N LYS A 72 -8.02 43.15 -11.83
CA LYS A 72 -8.59 44.49 -12.08
C LYS A 72 -9.96 44.83 -11.53
#